data_AF-S8DKY4-F1
#
_entry.id   AF-S8DKY4-F1
#
_cell.length_a   1.000
_cell.length_b   1.000
_cell.length_c   1.000
_cell.angle_alpha   90.00
_cell.angle_beta   90.00
_cell.angle_gamma   90.00
#
_symmetry.space_group_name_H-M   'P 1'
#
loop_
_entity.id
_entity.type
_entity.pdbx_description
1 polymer ?
#
loop_
_entity_poly.entity_id
_entity_poly.type
_entity_poly.pdbx_seq_one_letter_code
_entity_poly.pdbx_strand_id
1 'polypeptide(L)'
;MSQPQTVQMNHPLSVVFLLHIALEAPVAILGLMSPLSLPFIQLTNTTLVLMKMYSALVAGLCIAALLVFALPEFLPGKRALGMALCFYHVTCSTILFNAPRFIPHTFGAFAESRRATPEVVWGTFHGIVGLTLAIWWQSTLRIAAAARPKTQ
;
A
#
# COMPACT_ATOMS: atom_id res chain seq x y z
N MET A 1 -35.38 -19.13 -20.84
CA MET A 1 -34.77 -19.13 -19.48
C MET A 1 -33.43 -18.42 -19.59
N SER A 2 -33.32 -17.19 -19.09
CA SER A 2 -32.04 -16.47 -19.04
C SER A 2 -31.15 -17.13 -17.99
N GLN A 3 -29.96 -17.60 -18.38
CA GLN A 3 -28.98 -18.13 -17.44
C GLN A 3 -28.72 -17.07 -16.35
N PRO A 4 -28.63 -17.46 -15.07
CA PRO A 4 -28.18 -16.54 -14.03
C PRO A 4 -26.78 -16.06 -14.41
N GLN A 5 -26.63 -14.76 -14.68
CA GLN A 5 -25.32 -14.16 -14.86
C GLN A 5 -24.53 -14.42 -13.59
N THR A 6 -23.52 -15.28 -13.67
CA THR A 6 -22.54 -15.45 -12.61
C THR A 6 -21.77 -14.15 -12.50
N VAL A 7 -22.22 -13.26 -11.62
CA VAL A 7 -21.49 -12.02 -11.30
C VAL A 7 -20.16 -12.47 -10.71
N GLN A 8 -19.07 -12.26 -11.44
CA GLN A 8 -17.75 -12.54 -10.91
C GLN A 8 -17.51 -11.62 -9.71
N MET A 9 -17.53 -12.21 -8.52
CA MET A 9 -17.50 -11.49 -7.25
C MET A 9 -16.12 -10.90 -6.93
N ASN A 10 -15.07 -11.41 -7.60
CA ASN A 10 -13.67 -11.04 -7.41
C ASN A 10 -13.10 -10.45 -8.72
N HIS A 11 -12.32 -9.38 -8.62
CA HIS A 11 -11.72 -8.71 -9.78
C HIS A 11 -10.20 -8.94 -9.82
N PRO A 12 -9.58 -9.20 -10.99
CA PRO A 12 -8.12 -9.40 -11.08
C PRO A 12 -7.28 -8.27 -10.51
N LEU A 13 -7.78 -7.02 -10.57
CA LEU A 13 -7.12 -5.86 -9.96
C LEU A 13 -7.00 -5.94 -8.43
N SER A 14 -7.65 -6.91 -7.76
CA SER A 14 -7.42 -7.19 -6.34
C SER A 14 -5.99 -7.64 -6.04
N VAL A 15 -5.18 -7.98 -7.06
CA VAL A 15 -3.73 -8.13 -6.92
C VAL A 15 -3.06 -6.91 -6.26
N VAL A 16 -3.69 -5.74 -6.30
CA VAL A 16 -3.19 -4.54 -5.62
C VAL A 16 -3.00 -4.72 -4.10
N PHE A 17 -3.81 -5.57 -3.45
CA PHE A 17 -3.62 -5.91 -2.04
C PHE A 17 -2.33 -6.72 -1.84
N LEU A 18 -1.94 -7.55 -2.80
CA LEU A 18 -0.66 -8.25 -2.79
C LEU A 18 0.50 -7.31 -3.12
N LEU A 19 0.30 -6.30 -3.97
CA LEU A 19 1.31 -5.27 -4.24
C LEU A 19 1.63 -4.44 -2.98
N HIS A 20 0.62 -4.12 -2.17
CA HIS A 20 0.84 -3.54 -0.84
C HIS A 20 1.76 -4.42 0.00
N ILE A 21 1.46 -5.72 0.13
CA ILE A 21 2.30 -6.66 0.89
C ILE A 21 3.72 -6.72 0.32
N ALA A 22 3.87 -6.78 -1.01
CA ALA A 22 5.17 -6.87 -1.65
C ALA A 22 6.06 -5.65 -1.34
N LEU A 23 5.47 -4.46 -1.29
CA LEU A 23 6.20 -3.23 -0.97
C LEU A 23 6.49 -3.09 0.54
N GLU A 24 5.53 -3.45 1.38
CA GLU A 24 5.54 -3.12 2.81
C GLU A 24 6.11 -4.22 3.72
N ALA A 25 5.95 -5.50 3.36
CA ALA A 25 6.38 -6.61 4.19
C ALA A 25 7.89 -6.57 4.52
N PRO A 26 8.82 -6.22 3.60
CA PRO A 26 10.23 -6.06 3.94
C PRO A 26 10.46 -5.00 5.02
N VAL A 27 9.78 -3.85 4.92
CA VAL A 27 9.89 -2.75 5.90
C VAL A 27 9.33 -3.20 7.25
N ALA A 28 8.18 -3.85 7.27
CA ALA A 28 7.55 -4.36 8.48
C ALA A 28 8.43 -5.39 9.20
N ILE A 29 8.99 -6.37 8.47
CA ILE A 29 9.84 -7.42 9.04
C ILE A 29 11.14 -6.82 9.58
N LEU A 30 11.86 -6.05 8.75
CA LEU A 30 13.14 -5.47 9.16
C LEU A 30 12.97 -4.47 10.31
N GLY A 31 11.96 -3.62 10.25
CA GLY A 31 11.72 -2.63 11.31
C GLY A 31 11.27 -3.24 12.64
N LEU A 32 10.57 -4.38 12.64
CA LEU A 32 10.24 -5.10 13.86
C LEU A 32 11.43 -5.86 14.44
N MET A 33 12.12 -6.64 13.60
CA MET A 33 13.15 -7.58 14.02
C MET A 33 14.52 -6.93 14.24
N SER A 34 14.94 -6.06 13.32
CA SER A 34 16.27 -5.44 13.33
C SER A 34 16.23 -4.00 12.77
N PRO A 35 15.58 -3.04 13.46
CA PRO A 35 15.43 -1.69 12.94
C PRO A 35 16.76 -0.95 12.75
N LEU A 36 17.81 -1.33 13.50
CA LEU A 36 19.16 -0.77 13.35
C LEU A 36 19.85 -1.20 12.05
N SER A 37 19.35 -2.25 11.39
CA SER A 37 19.84 -2.68 10.08
C SER A 37 19.25 -1.87 8.92
N LEU A 38 18.25 -1.02 9.18
CA LEU A 38 17.71 -0.14 8.16
C LEU A 38 18.75 0.96 7.84
N PRO A 39 19.00 1.25 6.56
CA PRO A 39 20.00 2.23 6.16
C PRO A 39 19.43 3.65 6.29
N PHE A 40 19.08 4.07 7.51
CA PHE A 40 18.57 5.40 7.80
C PHE A 40 19.56 6.17 8.67
N ILE A 41 19.79 7.44 8.35
CA ILE A 41 20.58 8.32 9.20
C ILE A 41 19.78 8.70 10.45
N GLN A 42 20.47 9.01 11.55
CA GLN A 42 19.87 9.53 12.79
C GLN A 42 18.80 8.62 13.43
N LEU A 43 19.03 7.30 13.45
CA LEU A 43 18.23 6.32 14.21
C LEU A 43 18.43 6.45 15.73
N THR A 44 17.97 7.56 16.31
CA THR A 44 17.92 7.75 17.77
C THR A 44 16.94 6.79 18.43
N ASN A 45 16.98 6.66 19.77
CA ASN A 45 16.04 5.82 20.51
C ASN A 45 14.57 6.16 20.20
N THR A 46 14.23 7.45 20.12
CA THR A 46 12.88 7.90 19.77
C THR A 46 12.51 7.45 18.35
N THR A 47 13.42 7.61 17.38
CA THR A 47 13.21 7.15 16.01
C THR A 47 13.00 5.64 15.95
N LEU A 48 13.76 4.86 16.72
CA LEU A 48 13.64 3.40 16.76
C LEU A 48 12.29 2.93 17.34
N VAL A 49 11.80 3.58 18.40
CA VAL A 49 10.48 3.29 18.97
C VAL A 49 9.39 3.58 17.95
N LEU A 50 9.42 4.75 17.32
CA LEU A 50 8.44 5.12 16.27
C LEU A 50 8.53 4.17 15.07
N MET A 51 9.73 3.78 14.66
CA MET A 51 9.94 2.81 13.57
C MET A 51 9.32 1.45 13.90
N LYS A 52 9.49 0.95 15.13
CA LYS A 52 8.87 -0.31 15.55
C LYS A 52 7.34 -0.22 15.60
N MET A 53 6.79 0.87 16.12
CA MET A 53 5.34 1.09 16.14
C MET A 53 4.76 1.18 14.72
N TYR A 54 5.44 1.93 13.83
CA TYR A 54 5.09 2.01 12.42
C TYR A 54 5.15 0.64 11.75
N SER A 55 6.23 -0.12 11.98
CA SER A 55 6.40 -1.46 11.42
C SER A 55 5.32 -2.44 11.90
N ALA A 56 4.89 -2.33 13.16
CA ALA A 56 3.77 -3.11 13.69
C ALA A 56 2.43 -2.75 13.00
N LEU A 57 2.17 -1.46 12.78
CA LEU A 57 0.99 -1.00 12.05
C LEU A 57 1.00 -1.54 10.61
N VAL A 58 2.12 -1.41 9.92
CA VAL A 58 2.30 -1.87 8.54
C VAL A 58 2.18 -3.39 8.42
N ALA A 59 2.71 -4.14 9.39
CA ALA A 59 2.51 -5.59 9.47
C ALA A 59 1.01 -5.95 9.59
N GLY A 60 0.28 -5.23 10.45
CA GLY A 60 -1.17 -5.38 10.59
C GLY A 60 -1.92 -5.09 9.29
N LEU A 61 -1.54 -4.05 8.55
CA LEU A 61 -2.11 -3.72 7.25
C LEU A 61 -1.79 -4.80 6.20
N CYS A 62 -0.59 -5.37 6.20
CA CYS A 62 -0.23 -6.49 5.32
C CYS A 62 -1.10 -7.72 5.60
N ILE A 63 -1.31 -8.06 6.88
CA ILE A 63 -2.20 -9.16 7.28
C ILE A 63 -3.63 -8.87 6.81
N ALA A 64 -4.14 -7.66 7.06
CA ALA A 64 -5.48 -7.27 6.63
C ALA A 64 -5.62 -7.37 5.10
N ALA A 65 -4.62 -6.88 4.34
CA ALA A 65 -4.59 -6.96 2.88
C ALA A 65 -4.61 -8.41 2.38
N LEU A 66 -3.84 -9.30 3.03
CA LEU A 66 -3.82 -10.73 2.72
C LEU A 66 -5.20 -11.37 2.94
N LEU A 67 -5.84 -11.05 4.07
CA LEU A 67 -7.14 -11.61 4.45
C LEU A 67 -8.27 -11.12 3.52
N VAL A 68 -8.22 -9.89 3.02
CA VAL A 68 -9.26 -9.36 2.12
C VAL A 68 -9.02 -9.66 0.65
N PHE A 69 -7.81 -10.12 0.26
CA PHE A 69 -7.44 -10.32 -1.14
C PHE A 69 -8.45 -11.17 -1.90
N ALA A 70 -8.80 -12.32 -1.34
CA ALA A 70 -9.72 -13.29 -1.96
C ALA A 70 -11.21 -12.98 -1.71
N LEU A 71 -11.52 -11.95 -0.91
CA LEU A 71 -12.89 -11.61 -0.57
C LEU A 71 -13.61 -10.88 -1.74
N PRO A 72 -14.95 -10.97 -1.82
CA PRO A 72 -15.74 -10.26 -2.82
C PRO A 72 -15.56 -8.73 -2.81
N GLU A 73 -15.56 -8.10 -3.99
CA GLU A 73 -15.32 -6.65 -4.15
C GLU A 73 -16.41 -5.76 -3.56
N PHE A 74 -17.61 -6.30 -3.35
CA PHE A 74 -18.74 -5.56 -2.80
C PHE A 74 -18.73 -5.53 -1.27
N LEU A 75 -17.88 -6.32 -0.59
CA LEU A 75 -17.86 -6.33 0.86
C LEU A 75 -17.40 -4.96 1.39
N PRO A 76 -18.19 -4.31 2.26
CA PRO A 76 -17.88 -2.97 2.75
C PRO A 76 -16.55 -2.92 3.49
N GLY A 77 -16.17 -3.99 4.20
CA GLY A 77 -14.88 -4.10 4.88
C GLY A 77 -13.68 -4.06 3.92
N LYS A 78 -13.71 -4.85 2.83
CA LYS A 78 -12.66 -4.83 1.80
C LYS A 78 -12.54 -3.45 1.16
N ARG A 79 -13.69 -2.82 0.87
CA ARG A 79 -13.76 -1.47 0.30
C ARG A 79 -13.17 -0.41 1.23
N ALA A 80 -13.55 -0.43 2.51
CA ALA A 80 -13.00 0.47 3.52
C ALA A 80 -11.48 0.32 3.64
N LEU A 81 -10.98 -0.92 3.70
CA LEU A 81 -9.55 -1.18 3.74
C LEU A 81 -8.84 -0.69 2.47
N GLY A 82 -9.40 -0.94 1.28
CA GLY A 82 -8.81 -0.44 0.03
C GLY A 82 -8.66 1.08 0.00
N MET A 83 -9.64 1.83 0.51
CA MET A 83 -9.54 3.29 0.65
C MET A 83 -8.51 3.71 1.71
N ALA A 84 -8.44 3.02 2.84
CA ALA A 84 -7.45 3.28 3.87
C ALA A 84 -6.03 3.07 3.34
N LEU A 85 -5.79 1.96 2.61
CA LEU A 85 -4.51 1.70 1.95
C LEU A 85 -4.21 2.73 0.87
N CYS A 86 -5.21 3.20 0.12
CA CYS A 86 -5.02 4.23 -0.90
C CYS A 86 -4.53 5.53 -0.26
N PHE A 87 -5.22 5.98 0.80
CA PHE A 87 -4.84 7.17 1.54
C PHE A 87 -3.43 7.02 2.16
N TYR A 88 -3.15 5.87 2.78
CA TYR A 88 -1.85 5.54 3.33
C TYR A 88 -0.73 5.66 2.28
N HIS A 89 -0.86 4.99 1.14
CA HIS A 89 0.18 4.99 0.11
C HIS A 89 0.37 6.37 -0.55
N VAL A 90 -0.70 7.13 -0.80
CA VAL A 90 -0.58 8.50 -1.32
C VAL A 90 0.10 9.43 -0.30
N THR A 91 -0.20 9.25 0.99
CA THR A 91 0.42 10.03 2.07
C THR A 91 1.90 9.68 2.20
N CYS A 92 2.26 8.40 2.23
CA CYS A 92 3.66 7.94 2.25
C CYS A 92 4.44 8.46 1.04
N SER A 93 3.85 8.39 -0.16
CA SER A 93 4.44 8.94 -1.38
C SER A 93 4.75 10.42 -1.20
N THR A 94 3.77 11.21 -0.75
CA THR A 94 3.93 12.66 -0.52
C THR A 94 5.01 12.96 0.51
N ILE A 95 5.03 12.23 1.63
CA ILE A 95 6.05 12.39 2.67
C ILE A 95 7.44 12.11 2.09
N LEU A 96 7.62 11.01 1.36
CA LEU A 96 8.91 10.60 0.80
C LEU A 96 9.43 11.55 -0.27
N PHE A 97 8.55 12.09 -1.12
CA PHE A 97 8.91 13.10 -2.13
C PHE A 97 9.38 14.42 -1.52
N ASN A 98 8.92 14.75 -0.31
CA ASN A 98 9.25 15.99 0.38
C ASN A 98 10.25 15.78 1.54
N ALA A 99 10.67 14.54 1.78
CA ALA A 99 11.59 14.23 2.86
C ALA A 99 12.98 14.81 2.57
N PRO A 100 13.69 15.31 3.60
CA PRO A 100 15.14 15.51 3.47
C PRO A 100 15.83 14.17 3.24
N ARG A 101 17.08 14.22 2.78
CA ARG A 101 17.91 13.03 2.60
C ARG A 101 17.99 12.24 3.90
N PHE A 102 17.59 10.97 3.90
CA PHE A 102 17.72 10.12 5.08
C PHE A 102 18.25 8.71 4.80
N ILE A 103 18.35 8.32 3.53
CA ILE A 103 18.97 7.06 3.09
C ILE A 103 20.39 7.37 2.59
N PRO A 104 21.46 6.90 3.24
CA PRO A 104 22.84 7.23 2.87
C PRO A 104 23.35 6.36 1.70
N HIS A 105 22.52 6.16 0.67
CA HIS A 105 22.86 5.39 -0.53
C HIS A 105 22.50 6.17 -1.78
N THR A 106 23.36 6.13 -2.79
CA THR A 106 23.14 6.79 -4.08
C THR A 106 22.97 5.78 -5.20
N PHE A 107 22.18 6.10 -6.22
CA PHE A 107 22.15 5.37 -7.49
C PHE A 107 23.18 5.90 -8.49
N GLY A 108 24.07 6.80 -8.06
CA GLY A 108 25.08 7.46 -8.88
C GLY A 108 24.73 8.90 -9.23
N ALA A 109 25.75 9.68 -9.58
CA ALA A 109 25.63 11.13 -9.84
C ALA A 109 24.62 11.47 -10.94
N PHE A 110 24.54 10.64 -11.99
CA PHE A 110 23.57 10.85 -13.06
C PHE A 110 22.12 10.73 -12.57
N ALA A 111 21.79 9.70 -11.79
CA ALA A 111 20.46 9.50 -11.25
C ALA A 111 20.07 10.65 -10.29
N GLU A 112 21.00 11.05 -9.42
CA GLU A 112 20.77 12.17 -8.49
C GLU A 112 20.58 13.51 -9.21
N SER A 113 21.28 13.74 -10.33
CA SER A 113 21.07 14.94 -11.15
C SER A 113 19.65 15.05 -11.73
N ARG A 114 18.93 13.93 -11.81
CA ARG A 114 17.52 13.83 -12.21
C ARG A 114 16.56 13.69 -11.02
N ARG A 115 17.02 13.94 -9.79
CA ARG A 115 16.29 13.73 -8.53
C ARG A 115 15.84 12.27 -8.29
N ALA A 116 16.43 11.29 -8.95
CA ALA A 116 16.17 9.89 -8.67
C ALA A 116 17.01 9.43 -7.47
N THR A 117 16.61 9.85 -6.26
CA THR A 117 17.18 9.36 -5.00
C THR A 117 16.38 8.14 -4.50
N PRO A 118 16.95 7.29 -3.62
CA PRO A 118 16.19 6.22 -2.96
C PRO A 118 14.86 6.65 -2.37
N GLU A 119 14.78 7.81 -1.72
CA GLU A 119 13.54 8.33 -1.14
C GLU A 119 12.49 8.60 -2.21
N VAL A 120 12.88 9.25 -3.31
CA VAL A 120 12.00 9.56 -4.44
C VAL A 120 11.54 8.29 -5.15
N VAL A 121 12.44 7.32 -5.35
CA VAL A 121 12.10 6.03 -5.96
C VAL A 121 11.13 5.25 -5.05
N TRP A 122 11.40 5.21 -3.75
CA TRP A 122 10.51 4.60 -2.78
C TRP A 122 9.14 5.30 -2.76
N GLY A 123 9.13 6.64 -2.73
CA GLY A 123 7.92 7.45 -2.82
C GLY A 123 7.14 7.22 -4.11
N THR A 124 7.83 6.97 -5.23
CA THR A 124 7.21 6.60 -6.51
C THR A 124 6.52 5.25 -6.42
N PHE A 125 7.16 4.23 -5.82
CA PHE A 125 6.52 2.92 -5.61
C PHE A 125 5.26 3.03 -4.75
N HIS A 126 5.29 3.80 -3.65
CA HIS A 126 4.07 4.08 -2.88
C HIS A 126 3.01 4.77 -3.75
N GLY A 127 3.39 5.75 -4.58
CA GLY A 127 2.48 6.44 -5.49
C GLY A 127 1.82 5.49 -6.52
N ILE A 128 2.58 4.55 -7.07
CA ILE A 128 2.08 3.52 -8.01
C ILE A 128 1.05 2.61 -7.32
N VAL A 129 1.33 2.16 -6.09
CA VAL A 129 0.38 1.33 -5.33
C VAL A 129 -0.89 2.13 -5.02
N GLY A 130 -0.76 3.38 -4.57
CA GLY A 130 -1.89 4.28 -4.31
C GLY A 130 -2.75 4.52 -5.55
N LEU A 131 -2.13 4.79 -6.71
CA LEU A 131 -2.83 4.94 -7.98
C LEU A 131 -3.55 3.65 -8.38
N THR A 132 -2.90 2.50 -8.21
CA THR A 132 -3.51 1.20 -8.54
C THR A 132 -4.70 0.90 -7.63
N LEU A 133 -4.65 1.29 -6.36
CA LEU A 133 -5.79 1.19 -5.43
C LEU A 133 -6.96 2.08 -5.88
N ALA A 134 -6.69 3.30 -6.34
CA ALA A 134 -7.71 4.17 -6.92
C ALA A 134 -8.31 3.58 -8.20
N ILE A 135 -7.50 3.00 -9.08
CA ILE A 135 -7.97 2.31 -10.29
C ILE A 135 -8.82 1.09 -9.94
N TRP A 136 -8.38 0.26 -9.00
CA TRP A 136 -9.16 -0.88 -8.48
C TRP A 136 -10.50 -0.42 -7.90
N TRP A 137 -10.49 0.66 -7.11
CA TRP A 137 -11.70 1.21 -6.50
C TRP A 137 -12.74 1.56 -7.56
N GLN A 138 -12.33 2.33 -8.58
CA GLN A 138 -13.21 2.78 -9.67
C GLN A 138 -13.69 1.60 -10.52
N SER A 139 -12.79 0.67 -10.87
CA SER A 139 -13.09 -0.47 -11.73
C SER A 139 -14.09 -1.44 -11.10
N THR A 140 -14.13 -1.52 -9.76
CA THR A 140 -15.01 -2.44 -9.02
C THR A 140 -16.33 -1.81 -8.57
N LEU A 141 -16.58 -0.52 -8.83
CA LEU A 141 -17.80 0.17 -8.38
C LEU A 141 -19.08 -0.50 -8.91
N ARG A 142 -19.08 -0.98 -10.16
CA ARG A 142 -20.25 -1.64 -10.75
C ARG A 142 -20.58 -2.96 -10.06
N ILE A 143 -19.56 -3.71 -9.64
CA ILE A 143 -19.71 -4.97 -8.89
C ILE A 143 -20.33 -4.67 -7.53
N ALA A 144 -19.85 -3.63 -6.84
CA ALA A 144 -20.39 -3.19 -5.57
C ALA A 144 -21.84 -2.67 -5.68
N ALA A 145 -22.16 -1.94 -6.74
CA ALA A 145 -23.50 -1.42 -6.98
C ALA A 145 -24.51 -2.56 -7.28
N ALA A 146 -24.10 -3.56 -8.07
CA ALA A 146 -24.95 -4.70 -8.42
C ALA A 146 -25.34 -5.57 -7.21
N ALA A 147 -24.53 -5.56 -6.14
CA ALA A 147 -24.79 -6.30 -4.91
C ALA A 147 -25.72 -5.55 -3.92
N ARG A 148 -26.10 -4.29 -4.20
CA ARG A 148 -27.02 -3.56 -3.32
C ARG A 148 -28.44 -4.14 -3.42
N PRO A 149 -29.12 -4.39 -2.29
CA PRO A 149 -30.54 -4.74 -2.32
C PRO A 149 -31.31 -3.64 -3.05
N LYS A 150 -32.16 -4.00 -4.01
CA LYS A 150 -33.16 -3.08 -4.53
C LYS A 150 -34.15 -2.86 -3.39
N THR A 151 -34.09 -1.72 -2.71
CA THR A 151 -35.18 -1.24 -1.88
C THR A 151 -36.42 -1.15 -2.78
N GLN A 152 -37.39 -2.03 -2.54
CA GLN A 152 -38.75 -1.89 -3.07
C GLN A 152 -39.46 -0.76 -2.34
#